data_AF-A0A519NKE0-F1
#
_entry.id   AF-A0A519NKE0-F1
#
_cell.length_a   1.000
_cell.length_b   1.000
_cell.length_c   1.000
_cell.angle_alpha   90.00
_cell.angle_beta   90.00
_cell.angle_gamma   90.00
#
_symmetry.space_group_name_H-M   'P 1'
#
loop_
_entity.id
_entity.type
_entity.pdbx_description
1 polymer ?
#
loop_
_entity_poly.entity_id
_entity_poly.type
_entity_poly.pdbx_seq_one_letter_code
_entity_poly.pdbx_strand_id
1 'polypeptide(L)' 'MSQPTVIVVGNEKGGAGKSTLAIHVVVGLLHAGRRVAIIDLDLRQRSMSHFFANRAAWTAANGH' A
#
# COMPACT_ATOMS: atom_id res chain seq x y z
N MET A 1 -21.71 -9.92 -8.37
CA MET A 1 -20.48 -9.43 -7.73
C MET A 1 -19.81 -8.43 -8.67
N SER A 2 -19.40 -7.26 -8.20
CA SER A 2 -18.68 -6.27 -9.03
C SER A 2 -17.25 -6.75 -9.28
N GLN A 3 -16.77 -6.69 -10.52
CA GLN A 3 -15.38 -7.00 -10.85
C GLN A 3 -14.44 -5.94 -10.22
N PRO A 4 -13.38 -6.34 -9.48
CA PRO A 4 -12.44 -5.39 -8.91
C PRO A 4 -11.55 -4.77 -9.99
N THR A 5 -11.24 -3.49 -9.86
CA THR A 5 -10.20 -2.83 -10.67
C THR A 5 -8.83 -3.21 -10.12
N VAL A 6 -7.92 -3.69 -10.99
CA VAL A 6 -6.56 -4.08 -10.62
C VAL A 6 -5.57 -3.03 -11.13
N ILE A 7 -4.75 -2.51 -10.22
CA ILE A 7 -3.69 -1.54 -10.51
C ILE A 7 -2.35 -2.21 -10.20
N VAL A 8 -1.45 -2.26 -11.19
CA VAL A 8 -0.10 -2.82 -11.05
C VAL A 8 0.91 -1.68 -11.12
N VAL A 9 1.76 -1.57 -10.10
CA VAL A 9 2.84 -0.57 -10.06
C VAL A 9 4.17 -1.30 -10.22
N GLY A 10 4.84 -1.07 -11.35
CA GLY A 10 6.13 -1.67 -11.69
C GLY A 10 7.12 -0.62 -12.18
N ASN A 11 8.41 -0.88 -12.00
CA ASN A 11 9.49 -0.06 -12.55
C ASN A 11 10.77 -0.92 -12.67
N GLU A 12 11.64 -0.59 -13.62
CA GLU A 12 12.88 -1.33 -13.95
C GLU A 12 13.95 -1.30 -12.84
N LYS A 13 14.07 -0.20 -12.10
CA LYS A 13 15.14 0.04 -11.11
C LYS A 13 14.60 0.24 -9.70
N GLY A 14 15.29 -0.32 -8.71
CA GLY A 14 15.04 0.04 -7.31
C GLY A 14 15.24 1.56 -7.07
N GLY A 15 14.50 2.13 -6.11
CA GLY A 15 14.74 3.49 -5.63
C GLY A 15 13.95 4.63 -6.30
N ALA A 16 13.21 4.41 -7.39
CA ALA A 16 12.44 5.47 -8.07
C ALA A 16 11.14 5.91 -7.36
N GLY A 17 10.97 5.58 -6.08
CA GLY A 17 9.76 5.93 -5.32
C GLY A 17 8.51 5.08 -5.61
N LYS A 18 8.65 3.94 -6.30
CA LYS A 18 7.56 3.02 -6.65
C LYS A 18 6.62 2.71 -5.48
N SER A 19 7.19 2.26 -4.36
CA SER A 19 6.41 1.86 -3.19
C SER A 19 5.75 3.07 -2.51
N THR A 20 6.40 4.23 -2.52
CA THR A 20 5.81 5.49 -2.03
C THR A 20 4.57 5.86 -2.84
N LEU A 21 4.66 5.84 -4.17
CA LEU A 21 3.51 6.12 -5.04
C LEU A 21 2.37 5.11 -4.80
N ALA A 22 2.69 3.82 -4.74
CA ALA A 22 1.71 2.76 -4.48
C ALA A 22 0.96 2.96 -3.15
N ILE A 23 1.68 3.31 -2.08
CA ILE A 23 1.08 3.63 -0.77
C ILE A 23 0.11 4.81 -0.88
N HIS A 24 0.49 5.89 -1.56
CA HIS A 24 -0.37 7.07 -1.69
C HIS A 24 -1.62 6.79 -2.53
N VAL A 25 -1.51 5.98 -3.58
CA VAL A 25 -2.67 5.52 -4.35
C VAL A 25 -3.64 4.73 -3.46
N VAL A 26 -3.14 3.78 -2.67
CA VAL A 26 -3.96 3.02 -1.73
C VAL A 26 -4.65 3.93 -0.73
N VAL A 27 -3.90 4.83 -0.09
CA VAL A 27 -4.44 5.77 0.91
C VAL A 27 -5.51 6.69 0.30
N GLY A 28 -5.29 7.23 -0.90
CA GLY A 28 -6.28 8.02 -1.62
C GLY A 28 -7.58 7.25 -1.89
N LEU A 29 -7.47 5.98 -2.32
CA LEU A 29 -8.64 5.12 -2.52
C LEU A 29 -9.38 4.81 -1.20
N LEU A 30 -8.65 4.58 -0.11
CA LEU A 30 -9.23 4.39 1.22
C LEU A 30 -9.98 5.65 1.69
N HIS A 31 -9.40 6.84 1.51
CA HIS A 31 -10.06 8.12 1.82
C HIS A 31 -11.31 8.36 0.95
N ALA A 32 -11.32 7.85 -0.29
CA ALA A 32 -12.49 7.87 -1.16
C ALA A 32 -13.55 6.78 -0.80
N GLY A 33 -13.43 6.14 0.37
CA GLY A 33 -14.39 5.13 0.84
C GLY A 33 -14.33 3.79 0.10
N ARG A 34 -13.25 3.53 -0.65
CA ARG A 34 -13.09 2.28 -1.41
C ARG A 34 -12.44 1.21 -0.52
N ARG A 35 -12.89 -0.02 -0.68
CA ARG A 35 -12.20 -1.20 -0.13
C ARG A 35 -11.02 -1.55 -1.04
N VAL A 36 -9.83 -1.64 -0.45
CA VAL A 36 -8.59 -1.89 -1.19
C VAL A 36 -7.91 -3.14 -0.64
N ALA A 37 -7.51 -4.04 -1.53
CA ALA A 37 -6.60 -5.15 -1.23
C ALA A 37 -5.22 -4.84 -1.81
N ILE A 38 -4.17 -5.29 -1.14
CA ILE A 38 -2.77 -5.03 -1.51
C ILE A 38 -2.06 -6.36 -1.67
N ILE A 39 -1.29 -6.50 -2.75
CA ILE A 39 -0.39 -7.64 -2.98
C ILE A 39 1.01 -7.06 -3.21
N ASP A 40 1.94 -7.36 -2.31
CA ASP A 40 3.33 -6.92 -2.38
C ASP A 40 4.21 -8.05 -2.95
N LEU A 41 4.66 -7.88 -4.19
CA LEU A 41 5.51 -8.86 -4.88
C LEU A 41 7.01 -8.60 -4.65
N ASP A 42 7.39 -7.53 -3.94
CA ASP A 42 8.78 -7.26 -3.57
C ASP A 42 9.14 -8.01 -2.28
N LEU A 43 9.41 -9.31 -2.43
CA LEU A 43 9.67 -10.21 -1.30
C LEU A 43 10.97 -9.88 -0.55
N ARG A 44 11.88 -9.10 -1.15
CA ARG A 44 13.17 -8.74 -0.54
C ARG A 44 13.04 -7.50 0.33
N GLN A 45 12.49 -6.40 -0.21
CA GLN A 45 12.39 -5.14 0.55
C GLN A 45 11.09 -5.03 1.35
N ARG A 46 9.98 -5.57 0.83
CA ARG A 46 8.67 -5.62 1.49
C ARG A 46 8.20 -4.25 2.01
N SER A 47 8.56 -3.17 1.33
CA SER A 47 8.36 -1.80 1.83
C SER A 47 6.90 -1.46 2.08
N MET A 48 5.97 -1.94 1.23
CA MET A 48 4.54 -1.76 1.45
C MET A 48 4.07 -2.52 2.68
N SER A 49 4.48 -3.78 2.80
CA SER A 49 4.12 -4.63 3.95
C SER A 49 4.57 -3.99 5.28
N HIS A 50 5.83 -3.52 5.34
CA HIS A 50 6.35 -2.82 6.53
C HIS A 50 5.60 -1.52 6.82
N PHE A 51 5.26 -0.73 5.80
CA PHE A 51 4.51 0.51 6.01
C PHE A 51 3.16 0.26 6.69
N PHE A 52 2.36 -0.70 6.21
CA PHE A 52 1.05 -0.99 6.80
C PHE A 52 1.14 -1.66 8.18
N ALA A 53 2.16 -2.49 8.41
CA ALA A 53 2.44 -3.03 9.74
C ALA A 53 2.79 -1.92 10.73
N ASN A 54 3.67 -0.98 10.34
CA ASN A 54 4.04 0.17 11.16
C ASN A 54 2.84 1.09 11.42
N ARG A 55 1.98 1.30 10.42
CA ARG A 55 0.73 2.05 10.59
C ARG A 55 -0.17 1.39 11.63
N ALA A 56 -0.37 0.08 11.55
CA ALA A 56 -1.20 -0.64 12.51
C ALA A 56 -0.63 -0.55 13.93
N ALA A 57 0.69 -0.73 14.09
CA ALA A 57 1.37 -0.57 15.38
C ALA A 57 1.23 0.86 15.94
N TRP A 58 1.42 1.87 15.09
CA TRP A 58 1.27 3.27 15.49
C TRP A 58 -0.16 3.59 15.92
N THR A 59 -1.16 3.14 15.16
CA THR A 59 -2.58 3.33 15.50
C THR A 59 -2.94 2.62 16.81
N ALA A 60 -2.43 1.41 17.05
CA ALA A 60 -2.65 0.71 18.32
C ALA A 60 -2.03 1.44 19.53
N ALA A 61 -0.89 2.11 19.32
CA ALA A 61 -0.18 2.82 20.38
C ALA A 61 -0.66 4.27 20.60
N ASN A 62 -1.25 4.92 19.58
CA ASN A 62 -1.56 6.36 19.59
C ASN A 62 -2.99 6.71 19.18
N GLY A 63 -3.81 5.73 18.81
CA GLY A 63 -5.22 5.94 18.50
C GLY A 63 -6.01 6.17 19.77
N HIS A 64 -6.65 7.34 19.90
CA HIS A 64 -7.74 7.57 20.85
C HIS A 64 -8.99 6.77 20.45
#